data_AF-A0A944XM04-F1
#
_entry.id   AF-A0A944XM04-F1
#
_cell.length_a   1.000
_cell.length_b   1.000
_cell.length_c   1.000
_cell.angle_alpha   90.00
_cell.angle_beta   90.00
_cell.angle_gamma   90.00
#
_symmetry.space_group_name_H-M   'P 1'
#
loop_
_entity.id
_entity.type
_entity.pdbx_description
1 polymer ?
#
loop_
_entity_poly.entity_id
_entity_poly.type
_entity_poly.pdbx_seq_one_letter_code
_entity_poly.pdbx_strand_id
1 'polypeptide(L)' 'EFQHKGVEFIYMLKGQMDYYYGTKIYHFKKGDSLYFDSDKPHGPKKIITDECQFLTIICTNSSD' A
#
# COMPACT_ATOMS: atom_id res chain seq x y z
N GLU A 1 13.04 -3.27 -0.74
CA GLU A 1 11.62 -3.51 -0.44
C GLU A 1 11.32 -2.90 0.92
N PHE A 2 10.15 -2.30 1.11
CA PHE A 2 9.78 -1.63 2.36
C PHE A 2 8.88 -2.55 3.19
N GLN A 3 9.12 -2.59 4.50
CA GLN A 3 8.28 -3.31 5.47
C GLN A 3 8.49 -2.67 6.84
N HIS A 4 7.47 -2.73 7.69
CA HIS A 4 7.53 -2.19 9.05
C HIS A 4 6.58 -2.94 9.99
N LYS A 5 6.75 -2.72 11.29
CA LYS A 5 5.83 -3.28 12.30
C LYS A 5 4.48 -2.57 12.27
N GLY A 6 3.46 -3.24 12.80
CA GLY A 6 2.10 -2.74 12.85
C GLY A 6 1.29 -3.02 11.60
N VAL A 7 0.31 -2.16 11.35
CA VAL A 7 -0.66 -2.29 10.26
C VAL A 7 -0.66 -1.03 9.40
N GLU A 8 -0.98 -1.22 8.13
CA GLU A 8 -1.15 -0.12 7.17
C GLU A 8 -2.50 -0.22 6.50
N PHE A 9 -3.16 0.93 6.39
CA PHE A 9 -4.31 1.15 5.52
C PHE A 9 -3.88 2.08 4.38
N ILE A 10 -4.14 1.70 3.14
CA ILE A 10 -3.90 2.52 1.97
C ILE A 10 -5.19 2.67 1.16
N TYR A 11 -5.46 3.88 0.67
CA TYR A 11 -6.61 4.21 -0.17
C TYR A 11 -6.20 5.05 -1.38
N MET A 12 -6.60 4.64 -2.58
CA MET A 12 -6.25 5.32 -3.82
C MET A 12 -7.18 6.50 -4.12
N LEU A 13 -6.63 7.72 -4.16
CA LEU A 13 -7.37 8.97 -4.42
C LEU A 13 -7.40 9.31 -5.93
N LYS A 14 -6.30 9.07 -6.64
CA LYS A 14 -6.15 9.36 -8.07
C LYS A 14 -5.13 8.41 -8.71
N GLY A 15 -5.38 7.99 -9.94
CA GLY A 15 -4.46 7.16 -10.71
C GLY A 15 -4.66 5.66 -10.51
N GLN A 16 -3.72 4.89 -11.04
CA GLN A 16 -3.68 3.43 -10.97
C GLN A 16 -2.23 2.95 -10.84
N MET A 17 -2.01 1.97 -9.96
CA MET A 17 -0.72 1.30 -9.81
C MET A 17 -0.90 -0.19 -9.54
N ASP A 18 0.10 -0.99 -9.89
CA ASP A 18 0.26 -2.30 -9.29
C ASP A 18 0.93 -2.11 -7.93
N TYR A 19 0.27 -2.56 -6.87
CA TYR A 19 0.79 -2.54 -5.51
C TYR A 19 1.12 -3.97 -5.08
N TYR A 20 2.35 -4.23 -4.61
CA TYR A 20 2.73 -5.55 -4.14
C TYR A 20 2.62 -5.65 -2.62
N TYR A 21 2.28 -6.85 -2.15
CA TYR A 21 2.28 -7.22 -0.73
C TYR A 21 2.71 -8.69 -0.62
N GLY A 22 3.89 -8.91 -0.05
CA GLY A 22 4.60 -10.19 -0.11
C GLY A 22 4.82 -10.61 -1.57
N THR A 23 4.18 -11.72 -1.98
CA THR A 23 4.25 -12.25 -3.34
C THR A 23 3.04 -11.90 -4.20
N LYS A 24 2.03 -11.22 -3.64
CA LYS A 24 0.81 -10.85 -4.35
C LYS A 24 0.95 -9.47 -4.97
N ILE A 25 0.34 -9.31 -6.15
CA ILE A 25 0.20 -8.02 -6.83
C ILE A 25 -1.29 -7.69 -6.89
N TYR A 26 -1.64 -6.48 -6.45
CA TYR A 26 -2.97 -5.92 -6.53
C TYR A 26 -2.96 -4.78 -7.54
N HIS A 27 -3.83 -4.88 -8.55
CA HIS A 27 -4.09 -3.75 -9.43
C HIS A 27 -4.98 -2.75 -8.70
N PHE A 28 -4.42 -1.62 -8.34
CA PHE A 28 -4.96 -0.68 -7.36
C PHE A 28 -5.34 0.63 -8.04
N LYS A 29 -6.64 0.89 -8.18
CA LYS A 29 -7.20 2.04 -8.90
C LYS A 29 -8.00 2.94 -7.96
N LYS A 30 -8.29 4.16 -8.42
CA LYS A 30 -9.09 5.14 -7.66
C LYS A 30 -10.33 4.50 -7.00
N GLY A 31 -10.45 4.71 -5.69
CA GLY A 31 -11.54 4.17 -4.87
C GLY A 31 -11.23 2.85 -4.17
N ASP A 32 -10.15 2.15 -4.55
CA ASP A 32 -9.74 0.93 -3.89
C ASP A 32 -9.02 1.22 -2.56
N SER A 33 -9.16 0.30 -1.61
CA SER A 33 -8.40 0.27 -0.35
C SER A 33 -7.75 -1.09 -0.11
N LEU A 34 -6.66 -1.10 0.65
CA LEU A 34 -6.09 -2.29 1.28
C LEU A 34 -5.85 -2.01 2.76
N TYR A 35 -6.05 -3.04 3.58
CA TYR A 35 -5.66 -3.08 4.98
C TYR A 35 -4.88 -4.36 5.23
N PHE A 36 -3.69 -4.27 5.78
CA PHE A 36 -2.80 -5.43 5.93
C PHE A 36 -1.80 -5.27 7.09
N ASP A 37 -1.30 -6.41 7.58
CA ASP A 37 -0.12 -6.45 8.46
C ASP A 37 1.12 -6.03 7.67
N SER A 38 1.79 -4.97 8.09
CA SER A 38 2.89 -4.34 7.34
C SER A 38 4.23 -5.07 7.44
N ASP A 39 4.26 -6.21 8.12
CA ASP A 39 5.47 -6.99 8.39
C ASP A 39 5.98 -7.78 7.18
N LYS A 40 5.22 -7.78 6.08
CA LYS A 40 5.64 -8.32 4.78
C LYS A 40 6.09 -7.19 3.86
N PRO A 41 7.06 -7.43 2.96
CA PRO A 41 7.43 -6.50 1.90
C PRO A 41 6.23 -5.95 1.15
N HIS A 42 6.11 -4.62 1.05
CA HIS A 42 5.01 -3.98 0.35
C HIS A 42 5.40 -2.66 -0.33
N GLY A 43 4.52 -2.17 -1.21
CA GLY A 43 4.67 -0.87 -1.85
C GLY A 43 4.27 -0.85 -3.33
N PRO A 44 4.50 0.29 -4.01
CA PRO A 44 4.27 0.40 -5.44
C PRO A 44 5.22 -0.50 -6.23
N LYS A 45 4.68 -1.29 -7.15
CA LYS A 45 5.43 -2.14 -8.10
C LYS A 45 5.54 -1.50 -9.47
N LYS A 46 4.44 -0.95 -9.98
CA LYS A 46 4.37 -0.28 -11.28
C LYS A 46 3.34 0.83 -11.26
N ILE A 47 3.73 2.03 -11.69
CA ILE A 47 2.80 3.14 -11.92
C ILE A 47 2.21 2.98 -13.32
N ILE A 48 0.88 2.98 -13.43
CA ILE A 48 0.16 2.68 -14.70
C ILE A 48 -0.37 3.97 -15.35
N THR A 49 -0.72 4.97 -14.54
CA THR A 49 -1.10 6.32 -15.00
C THR A 49 0.04 7.32 -14.83
N ASP A 50 -0.07 8.52 -15.40
CA ASP A 50 0.99 9.55 -15.30
C ASP A 50 1.31 9.96 -13.85
N GLU A 51 0.31 9.90 -12.97
CA GLU A 51 0.47 10.15 -11.54
C GLU A 51 -0.44 9.23 -10.71
N CYS A 52 -0.05 9.02 -9.46
CA CYS A 52 -0.86 8.39 -8.42
C CYS A 52 -0.87 9.27 -7.16
N GLN A 53 -2.04 9.41 -6.55
CA GLN A 53 -2.21 10.02 -5.23
C GLN A 53 -2.97 9.03 -4.35
N PHE A 54 -2.47 8.76 -3.16
CA PHE A 54 -3.08 7.85 -2.21
C PHE A 54 -2.90 8.37 -0.79
N LEU A 55 -3.85 8.02 0.08
CA LEU A 55 -3.75 8.22 1.52
C LEU A 55 -3.24 6.93 2.14
N THR A 56 -2.19 7.02 2.97
CA THR A 56 -1.75 5.92 3.82
C THR A 56 -1.88 6.31 5.29
N ILE A 57 -2.34 5.36 6.10
CA ILE A 57 -2.37 5.44 7.57
C ILE A 57 -1.56 4.26 8.08
N ILE A 58 -0.46 4.56 8.76
CA ILE A 58 0.41 3.57 9.39
C ILE A 58 0.20 3.65 10.90
N CYS A 59 -0.16 2.51 11.50
CA CYS A 59 -0.34 2.39 12.94
C CYS A 59 0.65 1.38 13.50
N THR A 60 1.47 1.82 14.44
CA THR A 60 2.43 0.97 15.16
C THR A 60 2.16 1.09 16.66
N ASN A 61 2.26 -0.01 17.41
CA ASN A 61 2.23 0.10 18.86
C ASN A 61 3.58 0.58 19.35
N SER A 62 3.58 1.48 20.34
CA SER A 62 4.80 2.04 20.95
C SER A 62 5.58 1.03 21.80
N SER A 63 5.07 -0.19 21.95
CA SER A 63 5.70 -1.30 22.67
C SER A 63 6.38 -2.33 21.75
N ASP A 64 6.34 -2.14 20.43
CA ASP A 64 7.16 -2.85 19.45
C ASP A 64 8.48 -2.10 19.19
#